data_AF-A0A225VI84-F1
#
_entry.id   AF-A0A225VI84-F1
#
_cell.length_a   1.000
_cell.length_b   1.000
_cell.length_c   1.000
_cell.angle_alpha   90.00
_cell.angle_beta   90.00
_cell.angle_gamma   90.00
#
_symmetry.space_group_name_H-M   'P 1'
#
loop_
_entity.id
_entity.type
_entity.pdbx_description
1 polymer ?
#
loop_
_entity_poly.entity_id
_entity_poly.type
_entity_poly.pdbx_seq_one_letter_code
_entity_poly.pdbx_strand_id
1 'polypeptide(L)'
;MIYDSTSNELSRDGDAEQEDVEWANEGWAYFTLTEIDDSTIDVVYDHSVRCQNKAHADFLMVQWAQYVIQWEQVVAACSLLSA
;
A
#
# COMPACT_ATOMS: atom_id res chain seq x y z
N MET A 1 -16.68 11.12 -0.43
CA MET A 1 -16.78 12.29 -1.31
C MET A 1 -15.65 12.14 -2.31
N ILE A 2 -15.96 11.74 -3.54
CA ILE A 2 -14.93 11.64 -4.59
C ILE A 2 -14.63 13.09 -4.99
N TYR A 3 -13.38 13.50 -4.82
CA TYR A 3 -12.90 14.81 -5.25
C TYR A 3 -12.76 14.76 -6.77
N ASP A 4 -13.83 15.10 -7.49
CA ASP A 4 -13.71 15.34 -8.93
C ASP A 4 -13.00 16.68 -9.11
N SER A 5 -11.74 16.61 -9.53
CA SER A 5 -11.01 17.77 -10.05
C SER A 5 -11.09 17.74 -11.57
N THR A 6 -10.98 18.89 -12.23
CA THR A 6 -10.94 19.02 -13.70
C THR A 6 -9.85 18.17 -14.36
N SER A 7 -8.81 17.79 -13.62
CA SER A 7 -7.79 16.83 -14.09
C SER A 7 -8.32 15.40 -14.21
N ASN A 8 -9.37 15.04 -13.47
CA ASN A 8 -10.04 13.74 -13.48
C ASN A 8 -11.04 13.64 -14.65
N GLU A 9 -11.57 14.76 -15.12
CA GLU A 9 -12.48 14.81 -16.28
C GLU A 9 -11.77 14.42 -17.58
N LEU A 10 -10.52 14.86 -17.78
CA LEU A 10 -9.71 14.49 -18.96
C LEU A 10 -9.34 13.00 -19.01
N SER A 11 -9.36 12.29 -17.87
CA SER A 11 -9.15 10.84 -17.84
C SER A 11 -10.34 10.07 -18.39
N ARG A 12 -11.55 10.65 -18.39
CA ARG A 12 -12.80 10.00 -18.84
C ARG A 12 -13.10 10.22 -20.32
N ASP A 13 -12.54 11.25 -20.95
CA ASP A 13 -12.63 11.43 -22.41
C ASP A 13 -11.83 10.37 -23.20
N GLY A 14 -10.99 9.59 -22.52
CA GLY A 14 -10.33 8.39 -23.03
C GLY A 14 -11.11 7.09 -22.83
N ASP A 15 -12.33 7.12 -22.27
CA ASP A 15 -13.24 5.97 -22.12
C ASP A 15 -13.86 5.54 -23.46
N ALA A 16 -13.10 5.58 -24.56
CA ALA A 16 -13.34 4.63 -25.62
C ALA A 16 -13.09 3.26 -25.01
N GLU A 17 -14.11 2.40 -25.00
CA GLU A 17 -14.14 1.08 -24.36
C GLU A 17 -12.77 0.41 -24.48
N GLN A 18 -12.00 0.44 -23.39
CA GLN A 18 -10.76 -0.31 -23.29
C GLN A 18 -11.15 -1.77 -23.08
N GLU A 19 -11.66 -2.41 -24.15
CA GLU A 19 -12.28 -3.74 -24.13
C GLU A 19 -11.32 -4.83 -23.60
N ASP A 20 -10.01 -4.57 -23.61
CA ASP A 20 -8.95 -5.50 -23.19
C ASP A 20 -8.19 -5.09 -21.91
N VAL A 21 -8.65 -4.07 -21.16
CA VAL A 21 -7.97 -3.65 -19.92
C VAL A 21 -8.63 -4.29 -18.69
N GLU A 22 -8.00 -5.34 -18.17
CA GLU A 22 -8.34 -5.90 -16.86
C GLU A 22 -7.69 -5.06 -15.75
N TRP A 23 -8.51 -4.29 -15.05
CA TRP A 23 -8.06 -3.59 -13.84
C TRP A 23 -7.91 -4.59 -12.70
N ALA A 24 -6.71 -4.64 -12.10
CA ALA A 24 -6.51 -5.35 -10.85
C ALA A 24 -7.50 -4.81 -9.80
N ASN A 25 -8.34 -5.70 -9.29
CA ASN A 25 -9.30 -5.36 -8.24
C ASN A 25 -8.79 -5.81 -6.87
N GLU A 26 -7.78 -6.67 -6.84
CA GLU A 26 -7.06 -7.04 -5.63
C GLU A 26 -6.22 -5.87 -5.12
N GLY A 27 -6.14 -5.77 -3.79
CA GLY A 27 -5.14 -4.93 -3.15
C GLY A 27 -3.75 -5.53 -3.29
N TRP A 28 -2.74 -4.71 -3.07
CA TRP A 28 -1.35 -5.14 -2.97
C TRP A 28 -0.72 -4.55 -1.72
N ALA A 29 0.25 -5.28 -1.19
CA ALA A 29 1.12 -4.78 -0.14
C ALA A 29 2.52 -5.31 -0.39
N TYR A 30 3.52 -4.47 -0.23
CA TYR A 30 4.91 -4.90 -0.28
C TYR A 30 5.71 -4.26 0.84
N PHE A 31 6.84 -4.89 1.12
CA PHE A 31 7.76 -4.47 2.14
C PHE A 31 9.15 -4.39 1.52
N THR A 32 9.83 -3.29 1.79
CA THR A 32 11.18 -3.05 1.29
C THR A 32 12.10 -2.87 2.48
N LEU A 33 13.09 -3.75 2.56
CA LEU A 33 14.18 -3.69 3.52
C LEU A 33 15.41 -3.18 2.79
N THR A 34 15.95 -2.04 3.23
CA THR A 34 17.16 -1.46 2.64
C THR A 34 18.21 -1.31 3.73
N GLU A 35 19.33 -1.98 3.59
CA GLU A 35 20.50 -1.75 4.45
C GLU A 35 21.04 -0.34 4.19
N ILE A 36 21.14 0.45 5.26
CA ILE A 36 21.71 1.81 5.22
C ILE A 36 23.16 1.78 5.70
N ASP A 37 23.43 1.06 6.78
CA ASP A 37 24.75 0.78 7.34
C ASP A 37 24.72 -0.50 8.18
N ASP A 38 25.89 -0.89 8.71
CA ASP A 38 26.11 -2.09 9.51
C ASP A 38 25.18 -2.23 10.74
N SER A 39 24.53 -1.13 11.17
CA SER A 39 23.64 -1.08 12.34
C SER A 39 22.21 -0.64 12.02
N THR A 40 21.91 -0.29 10.77
CA THR A 40 20.65 0.37 10.40
C THR A 40 20.07 -0.23 9.12
N ILE A 41 18.80 -0.65 9.21
CA ILE A 41 17.98 -1.01 8.05
C ILE A 41 16.81 -0.04 7.99
N ASP A 42 16.59 0.54 6.81
CA ASP A 42 15.36 1.25 6.49
C ASP A 42 14.28 0.27 6.07
N VAL A 43 13.06 0.55 6.54
CA VAL A 43 11.93 -0.35 6.47
C VAL A 43 10.73 0.42 5.94
N VAL A 44 10.33 0.11 4.71
CA VAL A 44 9.20 0.75 4.04
C VAL A 44 8.08 -0.27 3.83
N TYR A 45 6.87 0.10 4.25
CA TYR A 45 5.65 -0.67 4.00
C TYR A 45 4.67 0.16 3.18
N ASP A 46 4.32 -0.34 2.01
CA ASP A 46 3.32 0.26 1.13
C ASP A 46 2.16 -0.72 0.93
N HIS A 47 0.95 -0.19 0.94
CA HIS A 47 -0.28 -0.95 0.73
C HIS A 47 -1.28 -0.11 -0.05
N SER A 48 -1.90 -0.71 -1.06
CA SER A 48 -3.07 -0.16 -1.73
C SER A 48 -4.19 -1.19 -1.80
N VAL A 49 -5.42 -0.75 -1.55
CA VAL A 49 -6.61 -1.60 -1.66
C VAL A 49 -7.82 -0.74 -2.05
N ARG A 50 -8.76 -1.34 -2.76
CA ARG A 50 -10.07 -0.71 -2.97
C ARG A 50 -10.93 -0.84 -1.71
N CYS A 51 -11.36 0.30 -1.18
CA CYS A 51 -12.35 0.34 -0.10
C CYS A 51 -13.77 0.31 -0.68
N GLN A 52 -14.60 -0.61 -0.17
CA GLN A 52 -16.00 -0.74 -0.61
C GLN A 52 -16.90 0.37 -0.05
N ASN A 53 -16.61 0.82 1.18
CA ASN A 53 -17.33 1.88 1.88
C ASN A 53 -16.45 2.43 3.02
N LYS A 54 -16.95 3.45 3.74
CA LYS A 54 -16.22 4.07 4.85
C LYS A 54 -15.90 3.10 6.00
N ALA A 55 -16.84 2.22 6.37
CA ALA A 55 -16.60 1.26 7.44
C ALA A 55 -15.48 0.27 7.06
N HIS A 56 -15.44 -0.15 5.80
CA HIS A 56 -14.35 -0.97 5.27
C HIS A 56 -13.02 -0.20 5.29
N ALA A 57 -13.00 1.08 4.90
CA ALA A 57 -11.79 1.90 4.98
C ALA A 57 -11.28 2.07 6.43
N ASP A 58 -12.18 2.35 7.38
CA ASP A 58 -11.83 2.51 8.79
C ASP A 58 -11.29 1.19 9.38
N PHE A 59 -11.86 0.05 8.98
CA PHE A 59 -11.34 -1.28 9.34
C PHE A 59 -9.93 -1.53 8.78
N LEU A 60 -9.73 -1.26 7.48
CA LEU A 60 -8.44 -1.47 6.81
C LEU A 60 -7.33 -0.61 7.42
N MET A 61 -7.62 0.63 7.81
CA MET A 61 -6.64 1.49 8.49
C MET A 61 -6.13 0.90 9.81
N VAL A 62 -7.02 0.29 10.60
CA VAL A 62 -6.62 -0.39 11.85
C VAL A 62 -5.77 -1.62 11.53
N GLN A 63 -6.18 -2.40 10.54
CA GLN A 63 -5.44 -3.59 10.10
C GLN A 63 -4.03 -3.24 9.61
N TRP A 64 -3.87 -2.14 8.86
CA TRP A 64 -2.59 -1.67 8.36
C TRP A 64 -1.63 -1.28 9.49
N ALA A 65 -2.12 -0.57 10.51
CA ALA A 65 -1.31 -0.23 11.68
C ALA A 65 -0.82 -1.50 12.41
N GLN A 66 -1.67 -2.53 12.51
CA GLN A 66 -1.28 -3.82 13.10
C GLN A 66 -0.19 -4.52 12.30
N TYR A 67 -0.25 -4.49 10.96
CA TYR A 67 0.78 -5.08 10.11
C TYR A 67 2.13 -4.39 10.27
N VAL A 68 2.17 -3.05 10.32
CA VAL A 68 3.43 -2.32 10.54
C VAL A 68 4.09 -2.74 11.85
N ILE A 69 3.31 -2.87 12.94
CA ILE A 69 3.83 -3.30 14.25
C ILE A 69 4.33 -4.74 14.22
N GLN A 70 3.58 -5.66 13.59
CA GLN A 70 4.00 -7.05 13.48
C GLN A 70 5.31 -7.18 12.71
N TRP A 71 5.47 -6.40 11.64
CA TRP A 71 6.70 -6.42 10.85
C TRP A 71 7.89 -5.83 11.59
N GLU A 72 7.72 -4.74 12.34
CA GLU A 72 8.77 -4.21 13.22
C GLU A 72 9.28 -5.31 14.19
N GLN A 73 8.35 -6.04 14.81
CA GLN A 73 8.70 -7.13 15.73
C GLN A 73 9.46 -8.27 15.04
N VAL A 74 9.05 -8.65 13.82
CA VAL A 74 9.74 -9.68 13.03
C VAL A 74 11.14 -9.23 12.64
N VAL A 75 11.28 -8.01 12.09
CA VAL A 75 12.57 -7.44 11.67
C VAL A 75 13.55 -7.35 12.84
N ALA A 76 13.09 -6.85 13.99
CA ALA A 76 13.91 -6.76 15.19
C ALA A 76 14.36 -8.15 15.70
N ALA A 77 13.49 -9.16 15.62
CA ALA A 77 13.80 -10.52 16.07
C ALA A 77 14.74 -11.27 15.13
N CYS A 78 14.74 -10.93 13.84
CA CYS A 78 15.53 -11.65 12.83
C CYS A 78 17.04 -11.34 12.88
N SER A 79 17.48 -10.33 13.65
CA SER A 79 18.88 -9.89 13.68
C SER A 79 19.45 -9.77 12.26
N LEU A 80 18.73 -9.05 11.39
CA LEU A 80 19.05 -8.96 9.96
C LEU A 80 20.42 -8.31 9.68
N LEU A 81 21.01 -7.68 10.69
CA LEU A 81 22.34 -7.10 10.66
C LEU A 81 23.30 -8.01 11.44
N SER A 82 24.45 -8.32 10.86
CA SER A 82 25.52 -9.02 11.58
C SER A 82 26.17 -8.08 12.59
N ALA A 83 26.38 -8.57 13.82
CA ALA A 83 27.13 -7.88 14.86
C ALA A 83 28.64 -7.76 14.55
#